data_AF-T0IY72-F1
#
_entry.id   AF-T0IY72-F1
#
_cell.length_a   1.000
_cell.length_b   1.000
_cell.length_c   1.000
_cell.angle_alpha   90.00
_cell.angle_beta   90.00
_cell.angle_gamma   90.00
#
_symmetry.space_group_name_H-M   'P 1'
#
loop_
_entity.id
_entity.type
_entity.pdbx_description
1 polymer ?
#
loop_
_entity_poly.entity_id
_entity_poly.type
_entity_poly.pdbx_seq_one_letter_code
_entity_poly.pdbx_strand_id
1 'polypeptide(L)'
;MVEVGGMPILWHIMKIYASHGINDFVICLGYKGYMIKEYFANYFLHTADVTIDLSQNSMEIHENWSEPWRITLVETGKDAMTGGRLKAVRRYLDPDQPFCFTYGDGVSDVNISAQLDFHRSHGRKATITAVAPPGRFGALQGSVAKIGGSQR
;
A
#
# COMPACT_ATOMS: atom_id res chain seq x y z
N MET A 1 6.57 -6.36 9.23
CA MET A 1 5.44 -6.03 8.33
C MET A 1 4.67 -7.32 8.09
N VAL A 2 3.38 -7.27 7.79
CA VAL A 2 2.64 -8.50 7.44
C VAL A 2 2.96 -8.84 5.99
N GLU A 3 3.22 -10.12 5.73
CA GLU A 3 3.60 -10.64 4.42
C GLU A 3 2.47 -11.47 3.82
N VAL A 4 2.40 -11.45 2.49
CA VAL A 4 1.53 -12.31 1.67
C VAL A 4 2.41 -12.88 0.56
N GLY A 5 2.54 -14.20 0.49
CA GLY A 5 3.42 -14.84 -0.50
C GLY A 5 4.89 -14.43 -0.42
N GLY A 6 5.41 -14.21 0.80
CA GLY A 6 6.81 -13.84 1.05
C GLY A 6 7.15 -12.36 0.84
N MET A 7 6.18 -11.53 0.43
CA MET A 7 6.38 -10.10 0.21
C MET A 7 5.46 -9.28 1.13
N PRO A 8 5.90 -8.11 1.65
CA PRO A 8 5.07 -7.27 2.50
C PRO A 8 3.76 -6.84 1.82
N ILE A 9 2.65 -6.78 2.54
CA ILE A 9 1.37 -6.28 1.98
C ILE A 9 1.50 -4.88 1.35
N LEU A 10 2.35 -4.03 1.93
CA LEU A 10 2.66 -2.72 1.40
C LEU A 10 3.27 -2.79 -0.02
N TRP A 11 4.13 -3.78 -0.27
CA TRP A 11 4.71 -4.03 -1.59
C TRP A 11 3.62 -4.39 -2.60
N HIS A 12 2.67 -5.26 -2.23
CA HIS A 12 1.54 -5.63 -3.10
C HIS A 12 0.67 -4.42 -3.45
N ILE A 13 0.41 -3.54 -2.46
CA ILE A 13 -0.33 -2.29 -2.70
C ILE A 13 0.43 -1.41 -3.70
N MET A 14 1.74 -1.24 -3.52
CA MET A 14 2.57 -0.45 -4.44
C MET A 14 2.58 -1.06 -5.85
N LYS A 15 2.63 -2.39 -5.99
CA LYS A 15 2.51 -3.08 -7.29
C LYS A 15 1.19 -2.80 -7.99
N ILE A 16 0.07 -2.77 -7.26
CA ILE A 16 -1.24 -2.40 -7.82
C ILE A 16 -1.19 -0.97 -8.40
N TYR A 17 -0.63 -0.01 -7.65
CA TYR A 17 -0.50 1.35 -8.16
C TYR A 17 0.46 1.44 -9.36
N ALA A 18 1.57 0.71 -9.32
CA ALA A 18 2.59 0.69 -10.37
C ALA A 18 2.08 0.10 -11.68
N SER A 19 1.24 -0.94 -11.64
CA SER A 19 0.61 -1.50 -12.83
C SER A 19 -0.35 -0.51 -13.52
N HIS A 20 -0.82 0.51 -12.78
CA HIS A 20 -1.60 1.63 -13.28
C HIS A 20 -0.76 2.90 -13.56
N GLY A 21 0.57 2.79 -13.56
CA GLY A 21 1.50 3.88 -13.92
C GLY A 21 1.89 4.82 -12.77
N ILE A 22 1.48 4.55 -11.53
CA ILE A 22 1.85 5.35 -10.36
C ILE A 22 3.08 4.72 -9.69
N ASN A 23 4.21 5.40 -9.80
CA ASN A 23 5.51 4.91 -9.32
C ASN A 23 6.17 5.82 -8.26
N ASP A 24 5.54 6.92 -7.87
CA ASP A 24 6.04 7.82 -6.82
C ASP A 24 5.21 7.65 -5.54
N PHE A 25 5.86 7.18 -4.48
CA PHE A 25 5.21 6.78 -3.24
C PHE A 25 5.73 7.58 -2.06
N VAL A 26 4.81 8.12 -1.27
CA VAL A 26 5.12 8.74 0.03
C VAL A 26 4.51 7.91 1.14
N ILE A 27 5.35 7.25 1.94
CA ILE A 27 4.91 6.36 3.01
C ILE A 27 4.98 7.11 4.34
N CYS A 28 3.82 7.24 4.99
CA CYS A 28 3.69 7.86 6.31
C CYS A 28 4.10 6.87 7.41
N LEU A 29 5.32 7.00 7.92
CA LEU A 29 5.85 6.14 8.98
C LEU A 29 5.34 6.54 10.37
N GLY A 30 5.23 5.53 11.23
CA GLY A 30 4.84 5.66 12.63
C GLY A 30 5.48 4.55 13.47
N TYR A 31 4.67 3.84 14.27
CA TYR A 31 5.17 2.70 15.03
C TYR A 31 5.88 1.68 14.13
N LYS A 32 7.11 1.28 14.51
CA LYS A 32 7.97 0.37 13.74
C LYS A 32 8.32 0.86 12.32
N GLY A 33 8.28 2.17 12.06
CA GLY A 33 8.67 2.76 10.77
C GLY A 33 10.08 2.38 10.30
N TYR A 34 11.01 2.12 11.24
CA TYR A 34 12.35 1.63 10.95
C TYR A 34 12.36 0.32 10.16
N MET A 35 11.42 -0.61 10.41
CA MET A 35 11.35 -1.86 9.65
C MET A 35 11.05 -1.62 8.16
N ILE A 36 10.24 -0.59 7.86
CA ILE A 36 9.92 -0.22 6.48
C ILE A 36 11.15 0.45 5.82
N LYS A 37 11.87 1.29 6.57
CA LYS A 37 13.13 1.89 6.10
C LYS A 37 14.17 0.83 5.75
N GLU A 38 14.37 -0.12 6.66
CA GLU A 38 15.34 -1.19 6.48
C GLU A 38 14.99 -2.07 5.27
N TYR A 39 13.72 -2.48 5.14
CA TYR A 39 13.26 -3.24 3.98
C TYR A 39 13.54 -2.55 2.63
N PHE A 40 13.24 -1.25 2.51
CA PHE A 40 13.49 -0.53 1.25
C PHE A 40 14.96 -0.15 1.05
N ALA A 41 15.74 0.05 2.13
CA ALA A 41 17.18 0.27 2.03
C ALA A 41 17.91 -0.99 1.54
N ASN A 42 17.40 -2.17 1.90
CA ASN A 42 17.92 -3.48 1.52
C ASN A 42 17.03 -4.18 0.47
N TYR A 43 16.25 -3.42 -0.31
CA TYR A 43 15.23 -3.99 -1.20
C TYR A 43 15.80 -5.06 -2.15
N PHE A 44 16.96 -4.81 -2.75
CA PHE A 44 17.60 -5.75 -3.66
C PHE A 44 18.09 -7.02 -2.97
N LEU A 45 18.51 -6.95 -1.71
CA LEU A 45 18.85 -8.15 -0.93
C LEU A 45 17.64 -9.04 -0.65
N HIS A 46 16.44 -8.46 -0.66
CA HIS A 46 15.19 -9.21 -0.47
C HIS A 46 14.60 -9.75 -1.77
N THR A 47 14.96 -9.18 -2.93
CA THR A 47 14.21 -9.38 -4.18
C THR A 47 15.06 -9.86 -5.36
N ALA A 48 16.38 -9.84 -5.24
CA ALA A 48 17.30 -10.23 -6.29
C ALA A 48 18.40 -11.15 -5.75
N ASP A 49 18.96 -11.96 -6.64
CA ASP A 49 20.19 -12.69 -6.36
C ASP A 49 21.37 -11.72 -6.24
N VAL A 50 22.22 -11.92 -5.24
CA VAL A 50 23.38 -11.06 -4.97
C VAL A 50 24.66 -11.87 -4.79
N THR A 51 25.77 -11.34 -5.30
CA THR A 51 27.12 -11.80 -4.94
C THR A 51 27.76 -10.80 -4.00
N ILE A 52 28.27 -11.30 -2.87
CA ILE A 52 29.01 -10.52 -1.88
C ILE A 52 30.47 -10.99 -1.90
N ASP A 53 31.35 -10.16 -2.44
CA ASP A 53 32.79 -10.40 -2.43
C ASP A 53 33.42 -9.73 -1.20
N LEU A 54 33.72 -10.53 -0.18
CA LEU A 54 34.32 -10.04 1.06
C LEU A 54 35.80 -9.65 0.91
N SER A 55 36.49 -10.12 -0.14
CA SER A 55 37.88 -9.76 -0.40
C SER A 55 38.00 -8.36 -1.00
N GLN A 56 36.98 -7.94 -1.76
CA GLN A 56 36.90 -6.61 -2.38
C GLN A 56 35.92 -5.67 -1.66
N ASN A 57 35.19 -6.18 -0.66
CA ASN A 57 34.12 -5.47 0.04
C ASN A 57 33.09 -4.84 -0.92
N SER A 58 32.67 -5.63 -1.92
CA SER A 58 31.73 -5.23 -2.96
C SER A 58 30.50 -6.13 -3.01
N MET A 59 29.39 -5.59 -3.51
CA MET A 59 28.14 -6.30 -3.71
C MET A 59 27.66 -6.09 -5.14
N GLU A 60 27.33 -7.19 -5.81
CA GLU A 60 26.75 -7.22 -7.15
C GLU A 60 25.30 -7.74 -7.07
N ILE A 61 24.41 -7.17 -7.88
CA ILE A 61 22.99 -7.53 -7.96
C ILE A 61 22.76 -8.16 -9.34
N HIS A 62 22.36 -9.43 -9.39
CA HIS A 62 22.40 -10.23 -10.62
C HIS A 62 21.13 -10.18 -11.47
N GLU A 63 19.99 -9.74 -10.93
CA GLU A 63 18.76 -9.55 -11.70
C GLU A 63 18.04 -8.27 -11.26
N ASN A 64 18.07 -7.26 -12.12
CA ASN A 64 17.39 -6.00 -11.84
C ASN A 64 15.99 -5.99 -12.48
N TRP A 65 15.06 -6.77 -11.91
CA TRP A 65 13.62 -6.55 -12.13
C TRP A 65 13.14 -5.32 -11.35
N SER A 66 13.95 -4.25 -11.25
CA SER A 66 13.62 -3.10 -10.41
C SER A 66 12.34 -2.47 -10.91
N GLU A 67 11.39 -2.39 -10.00
CA GLU A 67 10.29 -1.47 -10.14
C GLU A 67 10.84 -0.04 -10.27
N PRO A 68 10.33 0.79 -11.19
CA PRO A 68 10.80 2.17 -11.38
C PRO A 68 10.28 3.10 -10.27
N TRP A 69 10.31 2.64 -9.01
CA TRP A 69 9.69 3.30 -7.88
C TRP A 69 10.58 4.38 -7.28
N ARG A 70 9.99 5.55 -7.06
CA ARG A 70 10.53 6.58 -6.17
C ARG A 70 9.81 6.47 -4.83
N ILE A 71 10.54 6.21 -3.75
CA ILE A 71 9.94 5.96 -2.43
C ILE A 71 10.46 6.99 -1.43
N THR A 72 9.55 7.79 -0.87
CA THR A 72 9.83 8.75 0.20
C THR A 72 9.27 8.23 1.51
N LEU A 73 10.15 8.05 2.50
CA LEU A 73 9.83 7.48 3.80
C LEU A 73 9.82 8.59 4.87
N VAL A 74 8.64 8.97 5.36
CA VAL A 74 8.48 10.16 6.21
C VAL A 74 8.06 9.79 7.61
N GLU A 75 8.82 10.21 8.62
CA GLU A 75 8.40 10.10 10.02
C GLU A 75 7.23 11.07 10.29
N THR A 76 6.03 10.54 10.49
CA THR A 76 4.82 11.35 10.68
C THR A 76 4.36 11.43 12.13
N GLY A 77 5.14 10.85 13.05
CA GLY A 77 4.86 10.82 14.49
C GLY A 77 4.16 9.53 14.93
N LYS A 78 4.49 9.07 16.13
CA LYS A 78 3.94 7.83 16.69
C LYS A 78 2.43 7.94 16.92
N ASP A 79 2.00 9.07 17.48
CA ASP A 79 0.62 9.29 17.95
C ASP A 79 -0.24 10.08 16.95
N ALA A 80 0.29 10.38 15.76
CA ALA A 80 -0.45 11.07 14.73
C ALA A 80 -1.60 10.21 14.18
N MET A 81 -2.79 10.79 14.12
CA MET A 81 -3.94 10.20 13.42
C MET A 81 -3.81 10.38 11.90
N THR A 82 -4.59 9.64 11.12
CA THR A 82 -4.50 9.60 9.64
C THR A 82 -4.43 10.97 8.97
N GLY A 83 -5.30 11.92 9.35
CA GLY A 83 -5.28 13.28 8.80
C GLY A 83 -4.02 14.08 9.19
N GLY A 84 -3.50 13.87 10.39
CA GLY A 84 -2.24 14.47 10.85
C GLY A 84 -1.05 13.94 10.06
N ARG A 85 -1.04 12.64 9.75
CA ARG A 85 -0.03 12.01 8.89
C ARG A 85 -0.04 12.59 7.49
N LEU A 86 -1.23 12.71 6.88
CA LEU A 86 -1.38 13.33 5.57
C LEU A 86 -0.90 14.80 5.57
N LYS A 87 -1.24 15.58 6.61
CA LYS A 87 -0.76 16.96 6.75
C LYS A 87 0.77 17.04 6.82
N ALA A 88 1.42 16.11 7.51
CA ALA A 88 2.88 16.09 7.68
C ALA A 88 3.62 15.87 6.34
N VAL A 89 3.01 15.12 5.41
CA VAL A 89 3.61 14.82 4.10
C VAL A 89 3.26 15.82 3.00
N ARG A 90 2.47 16.87 3.30
CA ARG A 90 2.03 17.88 2.32
C ARG A 90 3.16 18.43 1.44
N ARG A 91 4.35 18.61 1.98
CA ARG A 91 5.53 19.15 1.27
C ARG A 91 6.06 18.25 0.13
N TYR A 92 5.65 16.99 0.10
CA TYR A 92 6.04 16.01 -0.92
C TYR A 92 4.97 15.82 -1.98
N LEU A 93 3.83 16.51 -1.85
CA LEU A 93 2.72 16.44 -2.80
C LEU A 93 2.78 17.66 -3.72
N ASP A 94 2.56 17.43 -5.02
CA ASP A 94 2.37 18.49 -5.99
C ASP A 94 1.05 19.22 -5.68
N PRO A 95 1.07 20.54 -5.40
CA PRO A 95 -0.14 21.29 -5.10
C PRO A 95 -1.12 21.38 -6.28
N ASP A 96 -0.65 21.16 -7.51
CA ASP A 96 -1.42 21.36 -8.74
C ASP A 96 -1.94 20.05 -9.35
N GLN A 97 -1.66 18.90 -8.72
CA GLN A 97 -2.09 17.58 -9.19
C GLN A 97 -2.87 16.78 -8.13
N PRO A 98 -3.86 15.97 -8.55
CA PRO A 98 -4.47 15.00 -7.64
C PRO A 98 -3.46 13.92 -7.26
N PHE A 99 -3.60 13.36 -6.06
CA PHE A 99 -2.80 12.24 -5.57
C PHE A 99 -3.71 11.14 -5.03
N CYS A 100 -3.21 9.90 -5.02
CA CYS A 100 -3.90 8.77 -4.40
C CYS A 100 -3.55 8.68 -2.91
N PHE A 101 -4.54 8.33 -2.10
CA PHE A 101 -4.34 8.10 -0.67
C PHE A 101 -5.10 6.85 -0.25
N THR A 102 -4.39 5.88 0.33
CA THR A 102 -4.95 4.60 0.76
C THR A 102 -4.33 4.12 2.06
N TYR A 103 -4.97 3.13 2.67
CA TYR A 103 -4.42 2.41 3.81
C TYR A 103 -3.36 1.39 3.35
N GLY A 104 -2.39 1.11 4.21
CA GLY A 104 -1.26 0.21 3.92
C GLY A 104 -1.53 -1.28 4.20
N ASP A 105 -2.80 -1.65 4.38
CA ASP A 105 -3.24 -2.99 4.82
C ASP A 105 -4.37 -3.59 3.95
N GLY A 106 -4.85 -2.87 2.94
CA GLY A 106 -5.92 -3.31 2.05
C GLY A 106 -5.42 -3.59 0.63
N VAL A 107 -5.71 -4.77 0.10
CA VAL A 107 -5.50 -5.12 -1.32
C VAL A 107 -6.84 -5.39 -2.00
N SER A 108 -6.94 -5.06 -3.29
CA SER A 108 -8.13 -5.32 -4.10
C SER A 108 -7.77 -5.30 -5.59
N ASP A 109 -8.68 -5.75 -6.43
CA ASP A 109 -8.62 -5.66 -7.90
C ASP A 109 -9.18 -4.33 -8.44
N VAL A 110 -9.18 -3.27 -7.61
CA VAL A 110 -9.67 -1.94 -8.00
C VAL A 110 -8.89 -1.41 -9.21
N ASN A 111 -9.63 -0.91 -10.20
CA ASN A 111 -9.03 -0.24 -11.35
C ASN A 111 -8.67 1.21 -11.01
N ILE A 112 -7.40 1.44 -10.67
CA ILE A 112 -6.92 2.77 -10.25
C ILE A 112 -7.00 3.79 -11.39
N SER A 113 -6.72 3.37 -12.64
CA SER A 113 -6.83 4.26 -13.81
C SER A 113 -8.26 4.77 -14.00
N ALA A 114 -9.25 3.87 -13.92
CA ALA A 114 -10.66 4.25 -14.01
C ALA A 114 -11.09 5.18 -12.86
N GLN A 115 -10.57 4.97 -11.65
CA GLN A 115 -10.83 5.84 -10.51
C GLN A 115 -10.26 7.25 -10.73
N LEU A 116 -9.05 7.37 -11.27
CA LEU A 116 -8.43 8.65 -11.60
C LEU A 116 -9.21 9.40 -12.69
N ASP A 117 -9.63 8.69 -13.73
CA ASP A 117 -10.43 9.27 -14.80
C ASP A 117 -11.78 9.76 -14.28
N PHE A 118 -12.44 8.96 -13.42
CA PHE A 118 -13.64 9.38 -12.71
C PHE A 118 -13.39 10.63 -11.85
N HIS A 119 -12.32 10.64 -11.06
CA HIS A 119 -11.95 11.79 -10.23
C HIS A 119 -11.79 13.08 -11.06
N ARG A 120 -11.07 12.96 -12.19
CA ARG A 120 -10.85 14.08 -13.12
C ARG A 120 -12.16 14.55 -13.75
N SER A 121 -12.99 13.62 -14.20
CA SER A 121 -14.25 13.94 -14.91
C SER A 121 -15.24 14.78 -14.09
N HIS A 122 -15.29 14.57 -12.76
CA HIS A 122 -16.28 15.24 -11.92
C HIS A 122 -15.76 16.54 -11.26
N GLY A 123 -14.45 16.81 -11.31
CA GLY A 123 -13.83 18.03 -10.76
C GLY A 123 -14.04 18.29 -9.26
N ARG A 124 -14.41 17.26 -8.46
CA ARG A 124 -14.61 17.37 -7.01
C ARG A 124 -13.30 17.18 -6.26
N LYS A 125 -13.25 17.65 -5.00
CA LYS A 125 -12.04 17.62 -4.15
C LYS A 125 -11.55 16.21 -3.79
N ALA A 126 -12.43 15.22 -3.79
CA ALA A 126 -12.08 13.86 -3.37
C ALA A 126 -12.98 12.83 -4.04
N THR A 127 -12.42 11.63 -4.23
CA THR A 127 -13.10 10.41 -4.65
C THR A 127 -12.74 9.32 -3.66
N ILE A 128 -13.70 8.50 -3.26
CA ILE A 128 -13.49 7.39 -2.32
C ILE A 128 -13.99 6.10 -2.98
N THR A 129 -13.21 5.03 -2.88
CA THR A 129 -13.65 3.70 -3.31
C THR A 129 -14.57 3.11 -2.25
N ALA A 130 -15.83 2.84 -2.60
CA ALA A 130 -16.74 2.09 -1.76
C ALA A 130 -16.54 0.59 -1.99
N VAL A 131 -16.45 -0.20 -0.93
CA VAL A 131 -16.31 -1.66 -0.98
C VAL A 131 -17.33 -2.32 -0.05
N ALA A 132 -17.80 -3.50 -0.42
CA ALA A 132 -18.61 -4.32 0.48
C ALA A 132 -17.70 -4.86 1.58
N PRO A 133 -18.00 -4.63 2.87
CA PRO A 133 -17.18 -5.17 3.94
C PRO A 133 -17.30 -6.70 3.96
N PRO A 134 -16.21 -7.43 4.30
CA PRO A 134 -16.30 -8.87 4.48
C PRO A 134 -17.34 -9.19 5.55
N GLY A 135 -18.18 -10.20 5.29
CA GLY A 135 -19.19 -10.66 6.24
C GLY A 135 -18.51 -11.11 7.54
N ARG A 136 -18.94 -10.54 8.67
CA ARG A 136 -18.47 -10.97 10.00
C ARG A 136 -19.20 -12.21 10.52
N PHE A 137 -20.31 -12.58 9.89
CA PHE A 137 -21.20 -13.67 10.28
C PHE A 137 -21.56 -14.51 9.05
N GLY A 138 -22.07 -15.73 9.29
CA GLY A 138 -22.58 -16.58 8.22
C GLY A 138 -23.72 -15.89 7.47
N ALA A 139 -23.55 -15.71 6.16
CA ALA A 139 -24.60 -15.19 5.29
C ALA A 139 -25.61 -16.32 5.02
N LEU A 140 -26.86 -16.12 5.43
CA LEU A 140 -27.96 -17.01 5.09
C LEU A 140 -28.67 -16.44 3.87
N GLN A 141 -28.76 -17.22 2.80
CA GLN A 141 -29.54 -16.88 1.61
C GLN A 141 -30.65 -17.91 1.45
N GLY A 142 -31.89 -17.48 1.64
CA GLY A 142 -33.07 -18.33 1.48
C GLY A 142 -34.36 -17.52 1.47
N SER A 143 -35.40 -18.04 0.82
CA SER A 143 -36.78 -17.58 0.96
C SER A 143 -37.39 -18.18 2.23
N VAL A 144 -37.89 -17.31 3.13
CA VAL A 144 -38.43 -17.58 4.48
C VAL A 144 -38.65 -19.06 4.80
N ALA A 145 -37.71 -19.65 5.54
CA ALA A 145 -37.92 -20.87 6.31
C ALA A 145 -37.47 -20.61 7.75
N LYS A 146 -38.33 -21.00 8.70
CA LYS A 146 -38.26 -20.71 10.13
C LYS A 146 -36.89 -21.12 10.71
N ILE A 147 -36.09 -20.15 11.15
CA ILE A 147 -34.78 -20.40 11.79
C ILE A 147 -35.02 -20.55 13.30
N GLY A 148 -34.96 -21.78 13.81
CA GLY A 148 -35.05 -22.08 15.24
C GLY A 148 -33.66 -22.07 15.88
N GLY A 149 -33.38 -21.09 16.73
CA GLY A 149 -32.19 -21.07 17.59
C GLY A 149 -32.50 -21.61 18.97
N SER A 150 -31.84 -22.70 19.38
CA SER A 150 -31.75 -23.11 20.79
C SER A 150 -30.40 -22.64 21.34
N GLN A 151 -30.41 -21.60 22.18
CA GLN A 151 -29.27 -21.25 23.02
C GLN A 151 -29.47 -21.85 24.41
N ARG A 152 -28.44 -22.55 24.92
CA ARG A 152 -28.20 -22.67 26.36
C ARG A 152 -27.13 -21.65 26.74
#